data_AF-A0A7L0C8W8-F1
#
_entry.id   AF-A0A7L0C8W8-F1
#
_cell.length_a   1.000
_cell.length_b   1.000
_cell.length_c   1.000
_cell.angle_alpha   90.00
_cell.angle_beta   90.00
_cell.angle_gamma   90.00
#
_symmetry.space_group_name_H-M   'P 1'
#
loop_
_entity.id
_entity.type
_entity.pdbx_description
1 polymer ?
#
loop_
_entity_poly.entity_id
_entity_poly.type
_entity_poly.pdbx_seq_one_letter_code
_entity_poly.pdbx_strand_id
1 'polypeptide(L)'
;EPKRKAAFGSVGRRIPYRILHVINQDGESLGNMHRAEALKLMDQHDLKLVLLRENAEPPVYRLMTGQQIHEEQLKRAEKKKASPKPGMYIKELSFSSAIAKNDLETKTKQIAQWIEKKYHVKVTIRQAK
;
A
#
# COMPACT_ATOMS: atom_id res chain seq x y z
N GLU A 1 -5.45 -17.22 1.54
CA GLU A 1 -6.06 -15.90 1.25
C GLU A 1 -5.07 -14.78 1.54
N PRO A 2 -4.93 -13.74 0.70
CA PRO A 2 -4.09 -12.61 1.06
C PRO A 2 -4.76 -11.83 2.20
N LYS A 3 -4.14 -11.82 3.38
CA LYS A 3 -4.60 -11.02 4.53
C LYS A 3 -4.81 -9.57 4.07
N ARG A 4 -6.05 -9.09 4.14
CA ARG A 4 -6.42 -7.72 3.77
C ARG A 4 -5.60 -6.79 4.66
N LYS A 5 -4.60 -6.10 4.09
CA LYS A 5 -3.76 -5.16 4.84
C LYS A 5 -4.67 -4.17 5.56
N ALA A 6 -4.68 -4.19 6.89
CA ALA A 6 -5.50 -3.27 7.68
C ALA A 6 -5.13 -1.83 7.29
N ALA A 7 -6.16 -1.00 7.07
CA ALA A 7 -5.93 0.42 6.84
C ALA A 7 -5.28 1.03 8.08
N PHE A 8 -4.38 2.00 7.87
CA PHE A 8 -3.71 2.69 8.97
C PHE A 8 -4.74 3.42 9.86
N GLY A 9 -4.83 3.02 11.13
CA GLY A 9 -5.82 3.52 12.07
C GLY A 9 -5.72 2.82 13.43
N SER A 10 -6.59 3.22 14.36
CA SER A 10 -6.63 2.62 15.69
C SER A 10 -7.11 1.17 15.63
N VAL A 11 -6.39 0.26 16.30
CA VAL A 11 -6.74 -1.17 16.39
C VAL A 11 -7.80 -1.46 17.47
N GLY A 12 -8.16 -0.46 18.27
CA GLY A 12 -9.03 -0.63 19.43
C GLY A 12 -8.39 -1.50 20.51
N ARG A 13 -9.23 -2.28 21.21
CA ARG A 13 -8.80 -3.11 22.37
C ARG A 13 -8.55 -4.59 22.04
N ARG A 14 -8.94 -5.06 20.84
CA ARG A 14 -8.78 -6.46 20.43
C ARG A 14 -7.43 -6.66 19.74
N ILE A 15 -6.41 -6.98 20.52
CA ILE A 15 -5.04 -7.21 20.03
C ILE A 15 -4.74 -8.72 20.02
N PRO A 16 -4.47 -9.32 18.85
CA PRO A 16 -4.27 -10.76 18.73
C PRO A 16 -2.90 -11.23 19.28
N TYR A 17 -1.93 -10.33 19.39
CA TYR A 17 -0.57 -10.64 19.84
C TYR A 17 -0.40 -10.41 21.33
N ARG A 18 0.41 -11.26 21.98
CA ARG A 18 0.70 -11.20 23.41
C ARG A 18 1.78 -10.16 23.75
N ILE A 19 2.85 -10.13 22.97
CA ILE A 19 4.00 -9.23 23.13
C ILE A 19 4.02 -8.25 21.96
N LEU A 20 4.18 -6.97 22.27
CA LEU A 20 4.15 -5.86 21.32
C LEU A 20 5.41 -5.02 21.53
N HIS A 21 5.98 -4.51 20.44
CA HIS A 21 6.93 -3.40 20.54
C HIS A 21 6.14 -2.09 20.51
N VAL A 22 6.21 -1.29 21.58
CA VAL A 22 5.39 -0.07 21.71
C VAL A 22 6.25 1.17 21.61
N ILE A 23 5.78 2.14 20.83
CA ILE A 23 6.35 3.48 20.68
C ILE A 23 5.36 4.49 21.30
N ASN A 24 5.86 5.47 22.03
CA ASN A 24 5.02 6.52 22.62
C ASN A 24 4.56 7.55 21.55
N GLN A 25 3.78 8.54 22.00
CA GLN A 25 3.31 9.62 21.13
C GLN A 25 4.45 10.49 20.59
N ASP A 26 5.49 10.71 21.41
CA ASP A 26 6.65 11.53 21.10
C ASP A 26 7.61 10.86 20.09
N GLY A 27 7.46 9.55 19.88
CA GLY A 27 8.26 8.77 18.93
C GLY A 27 9.39 7.96 19.57
N GLU A 28 9.50 7.96 20.90
CA GLU A 28 10.44 7.15 21.66
C GLU A 28 9.93 5.71 21.81
N SER A 29 10.86 4.75 21.72
CA SER A 29 10.53 3.35 21.95
C SER A 29 10.43 3.05 23.43
N LEU A 30 9.28 2.53 23.85
CA LEU A 30 9.07 1.96 25.19
C LEU A 30 9.51 0.50 25.28
N GLY A 31 10.03 -0.06 24.18
CA GLY A 31 10.47 -1.44 24.10
C GLY A 31 9.35 -2.46 23.96
N ASN A 32 9.67 -3.71 24.30
CA ASN A 32 8.76 -4.83 24.18
C ASN A 32 7.97 -5.01 25.48
N MET A 33 6.64 -5.02 25.40
CA MET A 33 5.77 -5.18 26.55
C MET A 33 4.59 -6.10 26.26
N HIS A 34 3.93 -6.55 27.32
CA HIS A 34 2.71 -7.34 27.20
C HIS A 34 1.54 -6.46 26.72
N ARG A 35 0.62 -7.02 25.94
CA ARG A 35 -0.57 -6.30 25.45
C ARG A 35 -1.38 -5.63 26.56
N ALA A 36 -1.39 -6.21 27.76
CA ALA A 36 -2.09 -5.66 28.91
C ALA A 36 -1.47 -4.33 29.38
N GLU A 37 -0.15 -4.21 29.37
CA GLU A 37 0.55 -2.96 29.72
C GLU A 37 0.30 -1.89 28.66
N ALA A 38 0.31 -2.27 27.38
CA ALA A 38 -0.05 -1.36 26.30
C ALA A 38 -1.49 -0.82 26.44
N LEU A 39 -2.45 -1.66 26.84
CA LEU A 39 -3.83 -1.24 27.11
C LEU A 39 -3.93 -0.31 28.32
N LYS A 40 -3.16 -0.55 29.39
CA LYS A 40 -3.10 0.36 30.54
C LYS A 40 -2.58 1.74 30.12
N LEU A 41 -1.52 1.79 29.31
CA LEU A 41 -0.96 3.05 28.80
C LEU A 41 -1.97 3.81 27.92
N MET A 42 -2.78 3.09 27.13
CA MET A 42 -3.88 3.71 26.39
C MET A 42 -4.88 4.38 27.34
N ASP A 43 -5.33 3.66 28.38
CA ASP A 43 -6.34 4.18 29.31
C ASP A 43 -5.78 5.31 30.22
N GLN A 44 -4.50 5.23 30.61
CA GLN A 44 -3.85 6.24 31.47
C GLN A 44 -3.64 7.59 30.76
N HIS A 45 -3.33 7.56 29.47
CA HIS A 45 -3.01 8.76 28.69
C HIS A 45 -4.12 9.15 27.70
N ASP A 46 -5.27 8.44 27.73
CA ASP A 46 -6.37 8.56 26.75
C ASP A 46 -5.90 8.49 25.29
N LEU A 47 -4.94 7.60 25.02
CA LEU A 47 -4.29 7.43 23.72
C LEU A 47 -4.86 6.22 22.97
N LYS A 48 -4.71 6.27 21.64
CA LYS A 48 -5.10 5.17 20.75
C LYS A 48 -3.88 4.40 20.31
N LEU A 49 -3.97 3.07 20.37
CA LEU A 49 -2.95 2.20 19.81
C LEU A 49 -3.16 2.00 18.31
N VAL A 50 -2.09 2.17 17.54
CA VAL A 50 -2.07 2.10 16.09
C VAL A 50 -1.00 1.10 15.66
N LEU A 51 -1.38 0.16 14.78
CA LEU A 51 -0.45 -0.81 14.23
C LEU A 51 0.42 -0.14 13.14
N LEU A 52 1.73 -0.11 13.35
CA LEU A 52 2.68 0.43 12.37
C LEU A 52 3.24 -0.68 11.48
N ARG A 53 3.73 -1.77 12.08
CA ARG A 53 4.36 -2.88 11.36
C ARG A 53 3.92 -4.22 11.96
N GLU A 54 3.08 -4.94 11.23
CA GLU A 54 2.64 -6.30 11.60
C GLU A 54 3.72 -7.36 11.36
N ASN A 55 4.54 -7.18 10.32
CA ASN A 55 5.55 -8.16 9.88
C ASN A 55 6.84 -8.16 10.73
N ALA A 56 6.88 -7.41 11.82
CA ALA A 56 8.02 -7.39 12.73
C ALA A 56 7.80 -8.41 13.85
N GLU A 57 8.88 -8.98 14.38
CA GLU A 57 8.84 -9.90 15.52
C GLU A 57 9.58 -9.25 16.71
N PRO A 58 8.87 -8.68 17.71
CA PRO A 58 7.41 -8.57 17.85
C PRO A 58 6.78 -7.42 17.02
N PRO A 59 5.46 -7.49 16.72
CA PRO A 59 4.80 -6.47 15.92
C PRO A 59 4.82 -5.09 16.60
N VAL A 60 5.02 -4.05 15.78
CA VAL A 60 5.25 -2.67 16.23
C VAL A 60 3.96 -1.87 16.24
N TYR A 61 3.64 -1.35 17.42
CA TYR A 61 2.52 -0.46 17.66
C TYR A 61 3.01 0.90 18.15
N ARG A 62 2.23 1.95 17.86
CA ARG A 62 2.47 3.29 18.38
C ARG A 62 1.24 3.84 19.06
N LEU A 63 1.45 4.49 20.21
CA LEU A 63 0.43 5.28 20.89
C LEU A 63 0.33 6.63 20.19
N MET A 64 -0.89 7.04 19.83
CA MET A 64 -1.16 8.29 19.13
C MET A 64 -2.46 8.91 19.62
N THR A 65 -2.55 10.24 19.54
CA THR A 65 -3.83 10.94 19.71
C THR A 65 -4.69 10.81 18.44
N GLY A 66 -5.99 11.10 18.57
CA GLY A 66 -6.90 11.11 17.42
C GLY A 66 -6.47 12.08 16.31
N GLN A 67 -5.93 13.24 16.69
CA GLN A 67 -5.42 14.25 15.76
C GLN A 67 -4.19 13.76 15.00
N GLN A 68 -3.21 13.18 15.70
CA GLN A 68 -2.01 12.62 15.07
C GLN A 68 -2.34 11.52 14.07
N ILE A 69 -3.32 10.66 14.39
CA ILE A 69 -3.80 9.62 13.47
C ILE A 69 -4.36 10.25 12.20
N HIS A 70 -5.19 11.29 12.32
CA HIS A 70 -5.79 11.97 11.18
C HIS A 70 -4.73 12.64 10.30
N GLU A 71 -3.79 13.37 10.89
CA GLU A 71 -2.69 14.00 10.17
C GLU A 71 -1.82 12.98 9.43
N GLU A 72 -1.51 11.85 10.06
CA GLU A 72 -0.72 10.80 9.41
C GLU A 72 -1.52 10.09 8.30
N GLN A 73 -2.84 9.93 8.46
CA GLN A 73 -3.72 9.46 7.38
C GLN A 73 -3.72 10.40 6.18
N LEU A 74 -3.82 11.71 6.40
CA LEU A 74 -3.76 12.71 5.34
C LEU A 74 -2.41 12.68 4.62
N LYS A 75 -1.30 12.73 5.37
CA LYS A 75 0.06 12.63 4.81
C LYS A 75 0.25 11.34 3.99
N ARG A 76 -0.27 10.20 4.48
CA ARG A 76 -0.23 8.93 3.74
C ARG A 76 -1.11 8.96 2.48
N ALA A 77 -2.26 9.62 2.52
CA ALA A 77 -3.14 9.77 1.36
C ALA A 77 -2.51 10.67 0.29
N GLU A 78 -1.88 11.78 0.68
CA GLU A 78 -1.14 12.66 -0.23
C GLU A 78 0.05 11.93 -0.86
N LYS A 79 0.84 11.22 -0.07
CA LYS A 79 1.94 10.38 -0.59
C LYS A 79 1.44 9.32 -1.56
N LYS A 80 0.29 8.71 -1.32
CA LYS A 80 -0.32 7.74 -2.25
C LYS A 80 -0.81 8.39 -3.55
N LYS A 81 -1.27 9.65 -3.50
CA LYS A 81 -1.65 10.41 -4.71
C LYS A 81 -0.43 10.85 -5.51
N ALA A 82 0.64 11.26 -4.83
CA ALA A 82 1.91 11.66 -5.43
C ALA A 82 2.72 10.47 -5.96
N SER A 83 2.57 9.30 -5.35
CA SER A 83 3.19 8.07 -5.84
C SER A 83 2.45 7.63 -7.12
N PRO A 84 3.15 7.40 -8.24
CA PRO A 84 2.52 6.81 -9.41
C PRO A 84 1.89 5.48 -8.99
N LYS A 85 0.62 5.27 -9.35
CA LYS A 85 -0.13 4.06 -9.00
C LYS A 85 0.75 2.84 -9.29
N PRO A 86 1.00 1.94 -8.31
CA PRO A 86 1.69 0.69 -8.54
C PRO A 86 0.74 -0.24 -9.29
N GLY A 87 0.65 0.02 -10.59
CA GLY A 87 -0.04 -0.76 -11.57
C GLY A 87 0.76 -0.53 -12.83
N MET A 88 1.83 -1.28 -12.98
CA MET A 88 2.46 -1.48 -14.27
C MET A 88 1.42 -2.21 -15.12
N TYR A 89 0.45 -1.48 -15.65
CA TYR A 89 -0.61 -2.06 -16.45
C TYR A 89 0.02 -2.43 -17.78
N ILE A 90 0.28 -3.72 -17.95
CA ILE A 90 0.81 -4.27 -19.20
C ILE A 90 -0.36 -4.41 -20.16
N LYS A 91 -0.31 -3.68 -21.27
CA LYS A 91 -1.23 -3.85 -22.40
C LYS A 91 -0.57 -4.81 -23.39
N GLU A 92 -1.23 -5.93 -23.66
CA GLU A 92 -0.76 -6.90 -24.64
C GLU A 92 -1.41 -6.62 -26.00
N LEU A 93 -0.60 -6.65 -27.06
CA LEU A 93 -1.05 -6.44 -28.42
C LEU A 93 -0.38 -7.45 -29.35
N SER A 94 -1.19 -8.10 -30.19
CA SER A 94 -0.69 -9.07 -31.17
C SER A 94 -0.79 -8.55 -32.60
N PHE A 95 0.27 -8.77 -33.37
CA PHE A 95 0.35 -8.54 -34.81
C PHE A 95 0.32 -9.87 -35.56
N SER A 96 -0.22 -9.86 -36.77
CA SER A 96 -0.09 -10.96 -37.72
C SER A 96 1.08 -10.66 -38.66
N SER A 97 1.80 -11.68 -39.13
CA SER A 97 2.87 -11.50 -40.12
C SER A 97 2.37 -10.99 -41.47
N ALA A 98 1.09 -11.23 -41.80
CA ALA A 98 0.43 -10.74 -43.02
C ALA A 98 -0.35 -9.42 -42.80
N ILE A 99 0.04 -8.60 -41.82
CA ILE A 99 -0.67 -7.36 -41.49
C ILE A 99 -0.61 -6.34 -42.64
N ALA A 100 -1.77 -5.74 -42.96
CA ALA A 100 -1.85 -4.64 -43.92
C ALA A 100 -1.32 -3.33 -43.35
N LYS A 101 -0.78 -2.45 -44.22
CA LYS A 101 -0.20 -1.16 -43.82
C LYS A 101 -1.15 -0.30 -42.97
N ASN A 102 -2.43 -0.22 -43.34
CA ASN A 102 -3.42 0.57 -42.62
C ASN A 102 -3.70 0.05 -41.19
N ASP A 103 -3.71 -1.28 -41.00
CA ASP A 103 -3.89 -1.90 -39.68
C ASP A 103 -2.65 -1.69 -38.79
N LEU A 104 -1.46 -1.75 -39.40
CA LEU A 104 -0.19 -1.46 -38.73
C LEU A 104 -0.16 -0.01 -38.21
N GLU A 105 -0.55 0.96 -39.03
CA GLU A 105 -0.60 2.37 -38.64
C GLU A 105 -1.60 2.62 -37.49
N THR A 106 -2.77 1.97 -37.53
CA THR A 106 -3.79 2.08 -36.48
C THR A 106 -3.30 1.54 -35.15
N LYS A 107 -2.71 0.34 -35.16
CA LYS A 107 -2.12 -0.29 -33.97
C LYS A 107 -0.93 0.52 -33.42
N THR A 108 -0.12 1.11 -34.28
CA THR A 108 1.00 1.97 -33.86
C THR A 108 0.51 3.22 -33.13
N LYS A 109 -0.55 3.87 -33.63
CA LYS A 109 -1.19 5.01 -32.93
C LYS A 109 -1.75 4.61 -31.57
N GLN A 110 -2.35 3.42 -31.47
CA GLN A 110 -2.84 2.89 -30.21
C GLN A 110 -1.72 2.64 -29.19
N ILE A 111 -0.58 2.08 -29.62
CA ILE A 111 0.60 1.91 -28.78
C ILE A 111 1.11 3.27 -28.29
N ALA A 112 1.20 4.27 -29.18
CA ALA A 112 1.65 5.62 -28.82
C ALA A 112 0.78 6.24 -27.72
N GLN A 113 -0.55 6.13 -27.84
CA GLN A 113 -1.49 6.59 -26.81
C GLN A 113 -1.33 5.85 -25.47
N TRP A 114 -1.00 4.56 -25.50
CA TRP A 114 -0.73 3.79 -24.28
C TRP A 114 0.58 4.21 -23.61
N ILE A 115 1.63 4.46 -24.39
CA ILE A 115 2.93 4.94 -23.87
C ILE A 115 2.76 6.32 -23.24
N GLU A 116 2.00 7.22 -23.88
CA GLU A 116 1.70 8.56 -23.35
C GLU A 116 1.03 8.48 -21.97
N LYS A 117 0.09 7.55 -21.81
CA LYS A 117 -0.59 7.29 -20.53
C LYS A 117 0.21 6.41 -19.57
N LYS A 118 1.51 6.20 -19.81
CA LYS A 118 2.47 5.46 -18.98
C LYS A 118 2.13 3.97 -18.79
N TYR A 119 1.48 3.35 -19.77
CA TYR A 119 1.32 1.90 -19.81
C TYR A 119 2.58 1.22 -20.37
N HIS A 120 2.87 0.01 -19.88
CA HIS A 120 3.84 -0.87 -20.55
C HIS A 120 3.12 -1.65 -21.64
N VAL A 121 3.75 -1.80 -22.80
CA VAL A 121 3.14 -2.50 -23.93
C VAL A 121 3.98 -3.73 -24.26
N LYS A 122 3.34 -4.89 -24.30
CA LYS A 122 3.96 -6.14 -24.74
C LYS A 122 3.42 -6.50 -26.11
N VAL A 123 4.31 -6.54 -27.08
CA VAL A 123 3.99 -6.83 -28.48
C VAL A 123 4.32 -8.29 -28.80
N THR A 124 3.42 -9.00 -29.47
CA THR A 124 3.65 -10.37 -29.94
C THR A 124 3.33 -10.48 -31.42
N ILE A 125 4.16 -11.15 -32.22
CA ILE A 125 3.90 -11.38 -33.64
C ILE A 125 3.53 -12.85 -33.82
N ARG A 126 2.39 -13.12 -34.47
CA ARG A 126 1.94 -14.46 -34.84
C ARG A 126 2.12 -14.63 -36.34
N GLN A 127 2.61 -15.80 -36.77
CA GLN A 127 2.64 -16.14 -38.19
C GLN A 127 1.21 -16.33 -38.69
N ALA A 128 0.88 -15.69 -39.81
CA ALA A 128 -0.34 -15.98 -40.55
C ALA A 128 -0.28 -17.43 -41.07
N LYS A 129 -1.38 -18.16 -40.91
CA LYS A 129 -1.54 -19.49 -41.48
C LYS A 129 -1.80 -19.40 -42.97
#